data_AF-A0A847ATM4-F1
#
_entry.id   AF-A0A847ATM4-F1
#
_cell.length_a   1.000
_cell.length_b   1.000
_cell.length_c   1.000
_cell.angle_alpha   90.00
_cell.angle_beta   90.00
_cell.angle_gamma   90.00
#
_symmetry.space_group_name_H-M   'P 1'
#
loop_
_entity.id
_entity.type
_entity.pdbx_description
1 polymer ?
#
loop_
_entity_poly.entity_id
_entity_poly.type
_entity_poly.pdbx_seq_one_letter_code
_entity_poly.pdbx_strand_id
1 'polypeptide(L)' 'MSIQIPGLTQVVIPATITVHLGAPDEPAENVTVSLLDYIKNVASSEIYPTWPESALRANIYAITSTALN' A
#
# COMPACT_ATOMS: atom_id res chain seq x y z
N MET A 1 8.57 15.45 -13.37
CA MET A 1 8.27 16.76 -12.78
C MET A 1 7.72 16.49 -11.38
N SER A 2 8.57 16.58 -10.35
CA SER A 2 8.19 16.34 -8.95
C SER A 2 7.93 17.67 -8.26
N ILE A 3 6.80 17.80 -7.59
CA ILE A 3 6.54 18.89 -6.65
C ILE A 3 7.40 18.64 -5.40
N GLN A 4 8.18 19.64 -4.99
CA GLN A 4 9.05 19.58 -3.81
C GLN A 4 8.30 20.24 -2.64
N ILE A 5 8.02 19.46 -1.60
CA ILE A 5 7.55 20.00 -0.31
C ILE A 5 8.81 20.43 0.47
N PRO A 6 8.88 21.63 1.07
CA PRO A 6 10.04 22.06 1.84
C PRO A 6 10.34 21.06 2.97
N GLY A 7 11.50 20.39 2.89
CA GLY A 7 11.94 19.35 3.84
C GLY A 7 11.88 17.91 3.32
N LEU A 8 11.18 17.66 2.20
CA LEU A 8 11.13 16.36 1.50
C LEU A 8 11.50 16.59 0.03
N THR A 9 12.80 16.49 -0.27
CA THR A 9 13.32 16.71 -1.62
C THR A 9 13.18 15.49 -2.53
N GLN A 10 12.75 14.35 -2.01
CA GLN A 10 12.57 13.13 -2.79
C GLN A 10 11.40 12.29 -2.27
N VAL A 11 10.51 11.91 -3.19
CA VAL A 11 9.52 10.86 -2.92
C VAL A 11 10.28 9.53 -2.95
N VAL A 12 10.29 8.83 -1.81
CA VAL A 12 10.87 7.49 -1.70
C VAL A 12 9.72 6.48 -1.68
N ILE A 13 9.69 5.60 -2.68
CA ILE A 13 8.77 4.46 -2.69
C ILE A 13 9.56 3.23 -2.24
N PRO A 14 9.17 2.56 -1.14
CA PRO A 14 9.89 1.39 -0.66
C PRO A 14 9.71 0.20 -1.60
N ALA A 15 10.74 -0.64 -1.71
CA ALA A 15 10.67 -1.87 -2.52
C ALA A 15 9.85 -2.96 -1.82
N THR A 16 9.84 -2.96 -0.49
CA THR A 16 9.21 -3.98 0.35
C THR A 16 8.41 -3.36 1.49
N ILE A 17 7.47 -4.12 2.03
CA ILE A 17 6.67 -3.79 3.21
C ILE A 17 6.70 -4.96 4.19
N THR A 18 6.72 -4.65 5.48
CA THR A 18 6.61 -5.64 6.56
C THR A 18 5.16 -5.72 7.01
N VAL A 19 4.59 -6.93 7.00
CA VAL A 19 3.21 -7.20 7.44
C VAL A 19 3.27 -7.99 8.74
N HIS A 20 2.53 -7.50 9.74
CA HIS A 20 2.31 -8.21 10.99
C HIS A 20 1.09 -9.13 10.84
N LEU A 21 1.24 -10.43 11.11
CA LEU A 21 0.21 -11.44 10.85
C LEU A 21 -0.78 -11.67 12.00
N GLY A 22 -0.96 -10.68 12.89
CA GLY A 22 -1.87 -10.73 14.04
C GLY A 22 -2.50 -9.38 14.33
N ALA A 23 -3.26 -9.28 15.43
CA ALA A 23 -3.74 -7.98 15.89
C ALA A 23 -2.55 -7.09 16.31
N PRO A 24 -2.68 -5.75 16.28
CA PRO A 24 -1.55 -4.84 16.54
C PRO A 24 -0.83 -5.03 17.89
N ASP A 25 -1.52 -5.60 18.88
CA ASP A 25 -1.06 -5.84 20.24
C ASP A 25 -0.78 -7.33 20.55
N GLU A 26 -0.85 -8.21 19.55
CA GLU A 26 -0.61 -9.64 19.69
C GLU A 26 0.82 -10.05 19.24
N PRO A 27 1.42 -11.09 19.86
CA PRO A 27 2.65 -11.67 19.34
C PRO A 27 2.37 -12.48 18.08
N ALA A 28 2.62 -11.90 16.91
CA ALA A 28 2.54 -12.60 15.62
C ALA A 28 3.80 -12.42 14.76
N GLU A 29 3.92 -13.28 13.75
CA GLU A 29 5.03 -13.26 12.80
C GLU A 29 4.99 -11.98 11.94
N ASN A 30 6.17 -11.43 11.67
CA ASN A 30 6.37 -10.35 10.70
C ASN A 30 6.94 -10.94 9.41
N VAL A 31 6.26 -10.71 8.29
CA VAL A 31 6.73 -11.14 6.97
C VAL A 31 7.07 -9.92 6.13
N THR A 32 8.21 -9.97 5.43
CA THR A 32 8.61 -8.92 4.48
C THR A 32 8.34 -9.37 3.07
N VAL A 33 7.55 -8.59 2.33
CA VAL A 33 7.14 -8.89 0.96
C VAL A 33 7.37 -7.69 0.05
N SER A 34 7.33 -7.90 -1.26
CA SER A 34 7.30 -6.82 -2.26
C SER A 34 6.11 -5.90 -2.00
N LEU A 35 6.34 -4.58 -1.99
CA LEU A 35 5.27 -3.58 -1.82
C LEU A 35 4.20 -3.75 -2.90
N LEU A 36 4.62 -4.02 -4.14
CA LEU A 36 3.69 -4.17 -5.26
C LEU A 36 2.79 -5.41 -5.09
N ASP A 37 3.34 -6.50 -4.56
CA ASP A 37 2.56 -7.72 -4.35
C ASP A 37 1.62 -7.59 -3.15
N TYR A 38 2.04 -6.88 -2.10
CA TYR A 38 1.14 -6.48 -1.02
C TYR A 38 -0.06 -5.67 -1.53
N ILE A 39 0.18 -4.60 -2.31
CA ILE A 39 -0.89 -3.74 -2.84
C ILE A 39 -1.85 -4.54 -3.74
N LYS A 40 -1.32 -5.40 -4.62
CA LYS A 40 -2.16 -6.26 -5.48
C LYS A 40 -3.05 -7.19 -4.66
N ASN A 41 -2.49 -7.82 -3.63
CA ASN A 41 -3.22 -8.77 -2.79
C ASN A 41 -4.31 -8.05 -1.99
N VAL A 42 -3.99 -6.92 -1.34
CA VAL A 42 -4.98 -6.13 -0.60
C VAL A 42 -6.08 -5.64 -1.55
N ALA A 43 -5.72 -5.09 -2.71
CA ALA A 43 -6.71 -4.65 -3.70
C ALA A 43 -7.62 -5.82 -4.13
N SER A 44 -7.06 -7.00 -4.41
CA SER A 44 -7.86 -8.17 -4.81
C SER A 44 -8.81 -8.69 -3.72
N SER A 45 -8.52 -8.41 -2.45
CA SER A 45 -9.38 -8.77 -1.31
C SER A 45 -10.50 -7.77 -1.07
N GLU A 46 -10.27 -6.48 -1.38
CA GLU A 46 -11.19 -5.39 -1.06
C GLU A 46 -12.11 -4.98 -2.23
N ILE A 47 -11.67 -5.17 -3.48
CA ILE A 47 -12.40 -4.70 -4.68
C ILE A 47 -12.52 -5.75 -5.78
N TYR A 48 -13.66 -5.75 -6.48
CA TYR A 48 -13.87 -6.62 -7.63
C TYR A 48 -13.23 -6.03 -8.89
N PRO A 49 -12.54 -6.83 -9.73
CA PRO A 49 -11.85 -6.35 -10.92
C PRO A 49 -12.80 -5.88 -12.03
N THR A 50 -14.11 -6.17 -11.91
CA THR A 50 -15.16 -5.78 -12.87
C THR A 50 -15.75 -4.40 -12.61
N TRP A 51 -15.32 -3.71 -11.55
CA TRP A 51 -15.76 -2.35 -11.26
C TRP A 51 -15.22 -1.35 -12.30
N PRO A 52 -15.84 -0.16 -12.43
CA PRO A 52 -15.33 0.89 -13.29
C PRO A 52 -13.86 1.19 -12.99
N GLU A 53 -13.05 1.43 -14.03
CA GLU A 53 -11.60 1.66 -13.88
C GLU A 53 -11.28 2.80 -12.90
N SER A 54 -12.10 3.86 -12.88
CA SER A 54 -11.96 4.96 -11.94
C SER A 54 -12.13 4.52 -10.49
N ALA A 55 -13.06 3.60 -10.21
CA ALA A 55 -13.25 3.03 -8.88
C ALA A 55 -12.07 2.14 -8.48
N LEU A 56 -11.53 1.34 -9.41
CA LEU A 56 -10.32 0.56 -9.16
C LEU A 56 -9.14 1.47 -8.80
N ARG A 57 -8.90 2.52 -9.58
CA ARG A 57 -7.82 3.49 -9.34
C ARG A 57 -7.98 4.20 -8.00
N ALA A 58 -9.18 4.68 -7.69
CA ALA A 58 -9.44 5.39 -6.44
C ALA A 58 -9.14 4.52 -5.22
N ASN A 59 -9.59 3.26 -5.21
CA ASN A 59 -9.33 2.34 -4.10
C ASN A 59 -7.85 1.94 -4.01
N ILE A 60 -7.18 1.67 -5.14
CA ILE A 60 -5.73 1.35 -5.14
C ILE A 60 -4.91 2.56 -4.62
N TYR A 61 -5.31 3.79 -4.94
CA TYR A 61 -4.69 4.98 -4.36
C TYR A 61 -4.90 5.09 -2.86
N ALA A 62 -6.11 4.79 -2.37
CA ALA A 62 -6.38 4.77 -0.93
C ALA A 62 -5.55 3.70 -0.20
N ILE A 63 -5.49 2.48 -0.72
CA ILE A 63 -4.67 1.38 -0.17
C ILE A 63 -3.20 1.78 -0.12
N THR A 64 -2.67 2.33 -1.22
CA THR A 64 -1.27 2.75 -1.30
C THR A 64 -0.97 3.90 -0.34
N SER A 65 -1.89 4.87 -0.22
CA SER A 65 -1.75 5.98 0.72
C SER A 65 -1.69 5.47 2.16
N THR A 66 -2.62 4.60 2.56
CA THR A 66 -2.64 4.06 3.92
C THR A 66 -1.37 3.26 4.24
N ALA A 67 -0.84 2.51 3.28
CA ALA A 67 0.38 1.73 3.47
C ALA A 67 1.67 2.57 3.58
N LEU A 68 1.67 3.83 3.11
CA LEU A 68 2.84 4.70 3.08
C LEU A 68 2.82 5.87 4.09
N ASN A 69 1.74 6.03 4.88
CA ASN A 69 1.65 7.03 5.95
C ASN A 69 2.19 6.47 7.27
#